data_AF-A0A914E1M1-F1
#
_entry.id   AF-A0A914E1M1-F1
#
_cell.length_a   1.000
_cell.length_b   1.000
_cell.length_c   1.000
_cell.angle_alpha   90.00
_cell.angle_beta   90.00
_cell.angle_gamma   90.00
#
_symmetry.space_group_name_H-M   'P 1'
#
loop_
_entity.id
_entity.type
_entity.pdbx_description
1 polymer ?
#
loop_
_entity_poly.entity_id
_entity_poly.type
_entity_poly.pdbx_seq_one_letter_code
_entity_poly.pdbx_strand_id
1 'polypeptide(L)'
;MTDEWRSYRRLQRLNRFRHRAVNHGLHFVDPNDPAVHTQTIESKNGQLKDMIRRRHGVVDQILPSLLKEFNWRERFGQRNMIFYNFWSQVAALYHANVKPLNDSYPKGPL
;
A
#
# COMPACT_ATOMS: atom_id res chain seq x y z
N MET A 1 -14.94 -1.41 2.47
CA MET A 1 -16.05 -2.35 2.18
C MET A 1 -15.52 -3.76 2.28
N THR A 2 -16.29 -4.71 2.78
CA THR A 2 -15.91 -6.13 2.83
C THR A 2 -17.07 -7.00 2.34
N ASP A 3 -16.85 -8.30 2.24
CA ASP A 3 -17.95 -9.26 2.24
C ASP A 3 -18.64 -9.30 3.63
N GLU A 4 -19.74 -10.05 3.74
CA GLU A 4 -20.48 -10.26 4.99
C GLU A 4 -19.86 -11.29 5.93
N TRP A 5 -18.57 -11.61 5.79
CA TRP A 5 -17.93 -12.56 6.69
C TRP A 5 -17.98 -12.06 8.15
N ARG A 6 -18.39 -12.96 9.05
CA ARG A 6 -18.74 -12.63 10.44
C ARG A 6 -17.58 -11.96 11.21
N SER A 7 -16.33 -12.27 10.88
CA SER A 7 -15.14 -11.66 11.50
C SER A 7 -15.08 -10.14 11.27
N TYR A 8 -15.56 -9.66 10.11
CA TYR A 8 -15.56 -8.24 9.76
C TYR A 8 -16.60 -7.40 10.49
N ARG A 9 -17.58 -8.01 11.16
CA ARG A 9 -18.57 -7.28 12.00
C ARG A 9 -17.89 -6.44 13.08
N ARG A 10 -16.70 -6.84 13.54
CA ARG A 10 -15.91 -6.07 14.51
C ARG A 10 -15.40 -4.74 13.95
N LEU A 11 -15.31 -4.57 12.63
CA LEU A 11 -14.87 -3.32 12.01
C LEU A 11 -15.82 -2.16 12.29
N GLN A 12 -17.13 -2.42 12.40
CA GLN A 12 -18.12 -1.41 12.79
C GLN A 12 -17.87 -0.85 14.21
N ARG A 13 -17.22 -1.63 15.08
CA ARG A 13 -16.88 -1.22 16.45
C ARG A 13 -15.63 -0.36 16.53
N LEU A 14 -14.84 -0.32 15.45
CA LEU A 14 -13.73 0.60 15.33
C LEU A 14 -14.33 1.93 14.86
N ASN A 15 -14.63 2.85 15.78
CA ASN A 15 -15.26 4.17 15.54
C ASN A 15 -14.50 5.10 14.56
N ARG A 16 -13.49 4.57 13.85
CA ARG A 16 -12.65 5.25 12.88
C ARG A 16 -13.08 4.96 11.43
N PHE A 17 -13.97 3.98 11.20
CA PHE A 17 -14.34 3.55 9.85
C PHE A 17 -15.84 3.37 9.70
N ARG A 18 -16.41 3.92 8.61
CA ARG A 18 -17.76 3.54 8.16
C ARG A 18 -17.66 2.23 7.38
N HIS A 19 -17.92 1.12 8.05
CA HIS A 19 -17.93 -0.20 7.41
C HIS A 19 -19.22 -0.40 6.62
N ARG A 20 -19.11 -0.64 5.31
CA ARG A 20 -20.20 -1.23 4.51
C ARG A 20 -19.79 -2.63 4.04
N ALA A 21 -20.77 -3.48 3.82
CA ALA A 21 -20.58 -4.84 3.36
C ALA A 21 -21.51 -5.15 2.19
N VAL A 22 -21.15 -6.14 1.37
CA VAL A 22 -21.98 -6.68 0.30
C VAL A 22 -22.18 -8.17 0.53
N ASN A 23 -23.42 -8.64 0.32
CA ASN A 23 -23.74 -10.06 0.35
C ASN A 23 -23.57 -10.67 -1.05
N HIS A 24 -22.43 -11.31 -1.30
CA HIS A 24 -22.14 -11.98 -2.58
C HIS A 24 -23.08 -13.13 -2.95
N GLY A 25 -23.88 -13.65 -2.01
CA GLY A 25 -24.93 -14.63 -2.31
C GLY A 25 -26.17 -14.01 -2.96
N LEU A 26 -26.36 -12.69 -2.80
CA LEU A 26 -27.48 -11.95 -3.36
C LEU A 26 -27.04 -11.06 -4.53
N HIS A 27 -25.99 -10.25 -4.31
CA HIS A 27 -25.51 -9.28 -5.28
C HIS A 27 -23.98 -9.11 -5.20
N PHE A 28 -23.31 -8.91 -6.34
CA PHE A 28 -21.87 -8.63 -6.38
C PHE A 28 -21.53 -7.15 -6.19
N VAL A 29 -22.52 -6.27 -6.36
CA VAL A 29 -22.49 -4.82 -6.16
C VAL A 29 -23.78 -4.47 -5.43
N ASP A 30 -23.73 -3.56 -4.47
CA ASP A 30 -24.95 -3.13 -3.76
C ASP A 30 -25.96 -2.53 -4.75
N PRO A 31 -27.22 -3.01 -4.76
CA PRO A 31 -28.24 -2.53 -5.69
C PRO A 31 -28.65 -1.08 -5.46
N ASN A 32 -28.42 -0.53 -4.26
CA ASN A 32 -28.78 0.83 -3.88
C ASN A 32 -27.61 1.83 -4.02
N ASP A 33 -26.36 1.34 -4.03
CA ASP A 33 -25.16 2.17 -4.15
C ASP A 33 -24.08 1.44 -4.99
N PRO A 34 -23.97 1.74 -6.30
CA PRO A 34 -22.99 1.10 -7.19
C PRO A 34 -21.52 1.26 -6.77
N ALA A 35 -21.19 2.20 -5.88
CA ALA A 35 -19.84 2.35 -5.33
C ALA A 35 -19.53 1.36 -4.20
N VAL A 36 -20.51 0.55 -3.77
CA VAL A 36 -20.34 -0.45 -2.71
C VAL A 36 -20.16 -1.82 -3.34
N HIS A 37 -18.90 -2.21 -3.47
CA HIS A 37 -18.49 -3.51 -3.97
C HIS A 37 -17.09 -3.87 -3.44
N THR A 38 -16.67 -5.13 -3.62
CA THR A 38 -15.33 -5.63 -3.25
C THR A 38 -14.40 -5.79 -4.44
N GLN A 39 -14.84 -5.50 -5.66
CA GLN A 39 -14.05 -5.70 -6.89
C GLN A 39 -12.66 -5.04 -6.85
N THR A 40 -12.54 -3.84 -6.27
CA THR A 40 -11.24 -3.15 -6.16
C THR A 40 -10.26 -3.95 -5.30
N ILE A 41 -10.68 -4.42 -4.13
CA ILE A 41 -9.80 -5.20 -3.25
C ILE A 41 -9.52 -6.59 -3.80
N GLU A 42 -10.48 -7.20 -4.49
CA GLU A 42 -10.29 -8.48 -5.20
C GLU A 42 -9.27 -8.35 -6.33
N SER A 43 -9.37 -7.30 -7.14
CA SER A 43 -8.40 -6.98 -8.19
C SER A 43 -6.98 -6.80 -7.62
N LYS A 44 -6.84 -6.05 -6.51
CA LYS A 44 -5.55 -5.88 -5.83
C LYS A 44 -4.99 -7.19 -5.29
N ASN A 45 -5.84 -8.02 -4.67
CA ASN A 45 -5.44 -9.35 -4.21
C ASN A 45 -4.97 -10.24 -5.37
N GLY A 46 -5.62 -10.16 -6.53
CA GLY A 46 -5.18 -10.83 -7.75
C GLY A 46 -3.78 -10.40 -8.19
N GLN A 47 -3.55 -9.08 -8.30
CA GLN A 47 -2.24 -8.51 -8.66
C GLN A 47 -1.13 -8.93 -7.69
N LEU A 48 -1.40 -8.92 -6.39
CA LEU A 48 -0.46 -9.36 -5.36
C LEU A 48 -0.14 -10.86 -5.49
N LYS A 49 -1.16 -11.71 -5.65
CA LYS A 49 -0.99 -13.16 -5.87
C LYS A 49 -0.16 -13.44 -7.13
N ASP A 50 -0.38 -12.69 -8.21
CA ASP A 50 0.41 -12.80 -9.43
C ASP A 50 1.88 -12.44 -9.20
N MET A 51 2.16 -11.38 -8.44
CA MET A 51 3.53 -11.03 -8.08
C MET A 51 4.21 -12.12 -7.25
N ILE A 52 3.50 -12.72 -6.29
CA ILE A 52 4.01 -13.85 -5.49
C ILE A 52 4.29 -15.06 -6.39
N ARG A 53 3.38 -15.39 -7.32
CA ARG A 53 3.54 -16.51 -8.25
C ARG A 53 4.73 -16.32 -9.19
N ARG A 54 4.94 -15.11 -9.70
CA ARG A 54 6.13 -14.76 -10.52
C ARG A 54 7.46 -14.94 -9.78
N ARG A 55 7.43 -14.96 -8.44
CA ARG A 55 8.60 -15.20 -7.58
C ARG A 55 8.72 -16.66 -7.12
N HIS A 56 7.87 -17.55 -7.62
CA HIS A 56 7.79 -18.96 -7.22
C HIS A 56 7.46 -19.17 -5.74
N GLY A 57 6.64 -18.27 -5.19
CA GLY A 57 6.32 -18.25 -3.77
C GLY A 57 7.23 -17.32 -2.97
N VAL A 58 6.85 -17.03 -1.73
CA VAL A 58 7.64 -16.26 -0.78
C VAL A 58 7.46 -16.86 0.61
N VAL A 59 8.50 -16.82 1.44
CA VAL A 59 8.36 -17.16 2.86
C VAL A 59 7.67 -16.03 3.60
N ASP A 60 6.90 -16.36 4.64
CA ASP A 60 6.07 -15.40 5.39
C ASP A 60 6.86 -14.20 5.93
N GLN A 61 8.12 -14.40 6.30
CA GLN A 61 9.01 -13.34 6.80
C GLN A 61 9.26 -12.23 5.75
N ILE A 62 9.18 -12.55 4.46
CA ILE A 62 9.40 -11.61 3.36
C ILE A 62 8.10 -10.89 2.97
N LEU A 63 6.94 -11.46 3.30
CA LEU A 63 5.64 -10.94 2.90
C LEU A 63 5.43 -9.46 3.29
N PRO A 64 5.82 -8.98 4.50
CA PRO A 64 5.72 -7.56 4.83
C PRO A 64 6.55 -6.65 3.91
N SER A 65 7.76 -7.06 3.54
CA SER A 65 8.62 -6.31 2.63
C SER A 65 8.06 -6.32 1.21
N LEU A 66 7.51 -7.46 0.78
CA LEU A 66 6.86 -7.59 -0.52
C LEU A 66 5.61 -6.69 -0.62
N LEU A 67 4.80 -6.61 0.44
CA LEU A 67 3.65 -5.71 0.50
C LEU A 67 4.06 -4.23 0.43
N LYS A 68 5.16 -3.86 1.11
CA LYS A 68 5.73 -2.51 1.02
C LYS A 68 6.19 -2.20 -0.40
N GLU A 69 6.90 -3.13 -1.04
CA GLU A 69 7.33 -2.98 -2.44
C GLU A 69 6.12 -2.84 -3.38
N PHE A 70 5.09 -3.68 -3.21
CA PHE A 70 3.86 -3.65 -4.00
C PHE A 70 3.17 -2.28 -3.92
N ASN A 71 2.92 -1.80 -2.70
CA ASN A 71 2.29 -0.50 -2.46
C ASN A 71 3.14 0.65 -3.01
N TRP A 72 4.47 0.56 -2.88
CA TRP A 72 5.36 1.57 -3.43
C TRP A 72 5.32 1.59 -4.97
N ARG A 73 5.37 0.41 -5.62
CA ARG A 73 5.29 0.31 -7.09
C ARG A 73 3.93 0.76 -7.62
N GLU A 74 2.86 0.48 -6.90
CA GLU A 74 1.52 0.95 -7.27
C GLU A 74 1.46 2.48 -7.30
N ARG A 75 2.06 3.14 -6.31
CA ARG A 75 2.02 4.59 -6.16
C ARG A 75 3.07 5.33 -6.98
N PHE A 76 4.24 4.74 -7.18
CA PHE A 76 5.44 5.41 -7.71
C PHE A 76 6.16 4.62 -8.82
N GLY A 77 5.72 3.40 -9.15
CA GLY A 77 6.42 2.48 -10.06
C GLY A 77 6.19 2.75 -11.55
N GLN A 78 5.97 4.00 -11.97
CA GLN A 78 5.83 4.36 -13.38
C GLN A 78 7.06 3.88 -14.17
N ARG A 79 6.83 3.11 -15.24
CA ARG A 79 7.87 2.28 -15.90
C ARG A 79 9.15 3.05 -16.25
N ASN A 80 9.02 4.27 -16.75
CA ASN A 80 10.17 5.07 -17.21
C ASN A 80 10.72 6.01 -16.13
N MET A 81 10.05 6.13 -14.99
CA MET A 81 10.43 7.03 -13.90
C MET A 81 10.78 6.26 -12.62
N ILE A 82 10.77 4.93 -12.63
CA ILE A 82 10.88 4.14 -11.39
C ILE A 82 12.16 4.44 -10.60
N PHE A 83 13.30 4.61 -11.28
CA PHE A 83 14.56 4.98 -10.64
C PHE A 83 14.53 6.41 -10.10
N TYR A 84 14.04 7.36 -10.91
CA TYR A 84 13.88 8.75 -10.49
C TYR A 84 12.96 8.87 -9.27
N ASN A 85 11.81 8.21 -9.31
CA ASN A 85 10.83 8.21 -8.23
C ASN A 85 11.40 7.55 -6.97
N PHE A 86 12.19 6.48 -7.10
CA PHE A 86 12.86 5.87 -5.97
C PHE A 86 13.79 6.86 -5.26
N TRP A 87 14.70 7.48 -6.01
CA TRP A 87 15.62 8.46 -5.45
C TRP A 87 14.92 9.71 -4.92
N SER A 88 13.86 10.17 -5.58
CA SER A 88 13.03 11.28 -5.10
C SER A 88 12.41 10.98 -3.73
N GLN A 89 11.88 9.76 -3.53
CA GLN A 89 11.33 9.34 -2.23
C GLN A 89 12.42 9.19 -1.17
N VAL A 90 13.58 8.62 -1.52
CA VAL A 90 14.73 8.54 -0.61
C VAL A 90 15.19 9.94 -0.21
N ALA A 91 15.39 10.84 -1.17
CA ALA A 91 15.76 12.22 -0.90
C ALA A 91 14.73 12.90 0.01
N ALA A 92 13.44 12.81 -0.29
CA ALA A 92 12.40 13.39 0.58
C ALA A 92 12.47 12.87 2.02
N LEU A 93 12.71 11.57 2.21
CA LEU A 93 12.86 10.96 3.54
C LEU A 93 14.11 11.47 4.27
N TYR A 94 15.27 11.57 3.60
CA TYR A 94 16.50 12.01 4.25
C TYR A 94 16.57 13.52 4.42
N HIS A 95 16.13 14.32 3.45
CA HIS A 95 16.03 15.78 3.55
C HIS A 95 15.11 16.21 4.70
N ALA A 96 14.02 15.48 4.95
CA ALA A 96 13.14 15.74 6.10
C ALA A 96 13.73 15.34 7.45
N ASN A 97 14.78 14.49 7.47
CA ASN A 97 15.39 13.94 8.68
C ASN A 97 16.82 14.44 8.94
N VAL A 98 17.37 15.30 8.09
CA VAL A 98 18.64 15.98 8.35
C VAL A 98 18.37 17.16 9.28
N LYS A 99 18.79 17.04 10.54
CA LYS A 99 19.09 18.20 11.38
C LYS A 99 20.12 19.03 10.60
N PRO A 100 19.96 20.36 10.43
CA PRO A 100 20.90 21.15 9.65
C PRO A 100 22.33 20.80 10.07
N LEU A 101 23.18 20.49 9.10
CA LEU A 101 24.62 20.41 9.33
C LEU A 101 24.99 21.74 9.98
N ASN A 102 25.35 21.73 11.26
CA ASN A 102 25.99 22.89 11.85
C ASN A 102 27.22 23.17 10.98
N ASP A 103 27.27 24.39 10.42
CA ASP A 103 28.33 24.91 9.56
C ASP A 103 29.68 24.98 10.30
N SER A 104 30.27 23.83 10.58
CA SER A 104 31.62 23.72 11.10
C SER A 104 32.42 22.78 10.23
N TYR A 105 32.59 23.14 8.96
CA TYR A 105 33.78 22.72 8.25
C TYR A 105 34.97 23.51 8.83
N PRO A 106 36.01 22.85 9.37
CA PRO A 106 37.21 23.58 9.76
C PRO A 106 37.77 24.22 8.49
N LYS A 107 37.90 25.55 8.50
CA LYS A 107 38.69 26.26 7.48
C LYS A 107 40.11 25.70 7.57
N GLY A 108 40.51 24.92 6.57
CA GLY A 108 41.89 24.47 6.42
C GLY A 108 42.83 25.69 6.33
N PRO A 109 44.08 25.56 6.79
CA PRO A 109 45.01 26.68 6.81
C PRO A 109 45.34 27.15 5.39
N LEU A 110 45.44 28.47 5.25
CA LEU A 110 45.95 29.18 4.07
C LEU A 110 47.43 28.86 3.81
#